data_AF-A0A1M3PZM5-F1
#
_entry.id   AF-A0A1M3PZM5-F1
#
_cell.length_a   1.000
_cell.length_b   1.000
_cell.length_c   1.000
_cell.angle_alpha   90.00
_cell.angle_beta   90.00
_cell.angle_gamma   90.00
#
_symmetry.space_group_name_H-M   'P 1'
#
loop_
_entity.id
_entity.type
_entity.pdbx_description
1 polymer ?
#
loop_
_entity_poly.entity_id
_entity_poly.type
_entity_poly.pdbx_seq_one_letter_code
_entity_poly.pdbx_strand_id
1 'polypeptide(L)'
;MDDEGKAILCEVEVFPLSVNRQYKEWPEMRQREVRWVAAGTAAAATDEDGLRPLLQAFAEKMMVKKKWQSQKVHNANQIDTQRPSENLPFASCEGRDS
;
A
#
# COMPACT_ATOMS: atom_id res chain seq x y z
N MET A 1 42.39 7.68 31.66
CA MET A 1 40.94 7.42 31.80
C MET A 1 40.52 7.03 30.42
N ASP A 2 40.78 5.77 30.10
CA ASP A 2 40.78 5.24 28.74
C ASP A 2 39.57 4.32 28.64
N ASP A 3 38.39 4.92 28.48
CA ASP A 3 37.14 4.20 28.18
C ASP A 3 37.14 3.85 26.69
N GLU A 4 37.95 2.85 26.33
CA GLU A 4 37.98 2.31 24.97
C GLU A 4 36.71 1.46 24.76
N GLY A 5 35.73 2.04 24.06
CA GLY A 5 34.46 1.37 23.76
C GLY A 5 34.66 0.08 22.98
N LYS A 6 34.22 -1.05 23.54
CA LYS A 6 34.31 -2.37 22.90
C LYS A 6 33.29 -2.48 21.75
N ALA A 7 33.77 -2.67 20.53
CA ALA A 7 32.92 -3.00 19.38
C ALA A 7 32.46 -4.46 19.45
N ILE A 8 31.17 -4.71 19.19
CA ILE A 8 30.56 -6.04 19.18
C ILE A 8 29.89 -6.22 17.79
N LEU A 9 30.01 -7.42 17.23
CA LEU A 9 29.28 -7.78 16.01
C LEU A 9 27.80 -7.96 16.35
N CYS A 10 26.94 -7.20 15.67
CA CYS A 10 25.50 -7.26 15.83
C CYS A 10 24.85 -7.69 14.52
N GLU A 11 23.94 -8.65 14.60
CA GLU A 11 23.05 -9.01 13.49
C GLU A 11 21.89 -7.99 13.44
N VAL A 12 21.56 -7.52 12.24
CA VAL A 12 20.50 -6.54 12.01
C VAL A 12 19.61 -7.00 10.87
N GLU A 13 18.30 -6.93 11.08
CA GLU A 13 17.30 -7.21 10.07
C GLU A 13 16.53 -5.93 9.73
N VAL A 14 16.23 -5.72 8.44
CA VAL A 14 15.60 -4.49 7.92
C VAL A 14 14.26 -4.83 7.28
N PHE A 15 13.21 -4.11 7.70
CA PHE A 15 11.85 -4.31 7.20
C PHE A 15 11.32 -3.04 6.52
N PRO A 16 10.98 -3.09 5.22
CA PRO A 16 10.42 -1.93 4.52
C PRO A 16 8.96 -1.68 4.95
N LEU A 17 8.61 -0.40 5.12
CA LEU A 17 7.28 0.03 5.56
C LEU A 17 6.58 0.85 4.48
N SER A 18 5.34 0.48 4.16
CA SER A 18 4.46 1.27 3.29
C SER A 18 3.73 2.34 4.09
N VAL A 19 4.35 3.50 4.21
CA VAL A 19 3.80 4.62 4.99
C VAL A 19 2.83 5.44 4.14
N ASN A 20 1.57 5.55 4.59
CA ASN A 20 0.55 6.36 3.92
C ASN A 20 0.41 7.77 4.52
N ARG A 21 0.73 7.92 5.81
CA ARG A 21 0.63 9.19 6.53
C ARG A 21 1.72 9.25 7.59
N GLN A 22 2.32 10.43 7.71
CA GLN A 22 3.25 10.76 8.77
C GLN A 22 2.60 11.80 9.68
N TYR A 23 2.82 11.70 10.99
CA TYR A 23 2.33 12.71 11.94
C TYR A 23 3.06 14.03 11.74
N LYS A 24 2.43 15.17 12.07
CA LYS A 24 3.07 16.48 11.98
C LYS A 24 4.11 16.70 13.09
N GLU A 25 3.92 16.03 14.22
CA GLU A 25 4.80 16.10 15.38
C GLU A 25 5.10 14.68 15.85
N TRP A 26 6.39 14.34 15.99
CA TRP A 26 6.87 13.10 16.61
C TRP A 26 8.13 13.37 17.44
N PRO A 27 8.44 12.54 18.47
CA PRO A 27 9.45 12.85 19.49
C PRO A 27 10.85 13.14 18.93
N GLU A 28 11.25 12.43 17.88
CA GLU A 28 12.58 12.50 17.27
C GLU A 28 12.66 13.44 16.04
N MET A 29 11.62 14.23 15.73
CA MET A 29 11.55 14.96 14.44
C MET A 29 12.67 15.99 14.26
N ARG A 30 13.21 16.52 15.36
CA ARG A 30 14.31 17.51 15.33
C ARG A 30 15.69 16.87 15.29
N GLN A 31 15.76 15.53 15.37
CA GLN A 31 17.00 14.78 15.37
C GLN A 31 17.29 14.13 14.01
N ARG A 32 16.34 14.21 13.06
CA ARG A 32 16.46 13.57 11.74
C ARG A 32 15.92 14.49 10.64
N GLU A 33 16.63 14.57 9.52
CA GLU A 33 16.08 15.14 8.29
C GLU A 33 15.30 14.06 7.54
N VAL A 34 14.06 14.37 7.14
CA VAL A 34 13.21 13.45 6.38
C VAL A 34 12.92 14.06 5.02
N ARG A 35 13.09 13.26 3.96
CA ARG A 35 12.75 13.65 2.59
C ARG A 35 11.96 12.54 1.90
N TRP A 36 10.82 12.91 1.32
CA TRP A 36 10.06 12.04 0.44
C TRP A 36 10.60 12.19 -0.98
N VAL A 37 11.19 11.12 -1.51
CA VAL A 37 11.80 11.11 -2.85
C VAL A 37 11.27 9.94 -3.68
N ALA A 38 11.51 9.98 -4.98
CA ALA A 38 11.22 8.84 -5.85
C ALA A 38 12.11 7.64 -5.50
N ALA A 39 11.59 6.42 -5.69
CA ALA A 39 12.29 5.19 -5.32
C ALA A 39 13.68 5.05 -5.97
N GLY A 40 13.81 5.42 -7.26
CA GLY A 40 15.11 5.41 -7.95
C GLY A 40 16.11 6.37 -7.33
N THR A 41 15.67 7.56 -6.93
CA THR A 41 16.51 8.55 -6.23
C THR A 41 16.92 8.04 -4.85
N ALA A 42 16.03 7.41 -4.09
CA ALA A 42 16.35 6.80 -2.80
C ALA A 42 17.43 5.71 -2.94
N ALA A 43 17.28 4.82 -3.92
CA ALA A 43 18.23 3.74 -4.17
C ALA A 43 19.61 4.28 -4.60
N ALA A 44 19.66 5.38 -5.35
CA ALA A 44 20.92 6.01 -5.77
C ALA A 44 21.63 6.76 -4.64
N ALA A 45 20.88 7.34 -3.70
CA ALA A 45 21.42 8.09 -2.57
C ALA A 45 21.85 7.20 -1.38
N THR A 46 21.57 5.90 -1.44
CA THR A 46 21.90 4.95 -0.35
C THR A 46 23.26 4.33 -0.64
N ASP A 47 24.25 4.53 0.22
CA ASP A 47 25.59 3.98 0.02
C ASP A 47 25.72 2.50 0.39
N GLU A 48 24.81 1.98 1.22
CA GLU A 48 24.84 0.61 1.71
C GLU A 48 24.36 -0.42 0.68
N ASP A 49 25.26 -1.30 0.26
CA ASP A 49 25.02 -2.32 -0.77
C ASP A 49 23.87 -3.28 -0.43
N GLY A 50 23.61 -3.53 0.86
CA GLY A 50 22.49 -4.37 1.30
C GLY A 50 21.13 -3.69 1.20
N LEU A 51 21.07 -2.36 1.28
CA LEU A 51 19.81 -1.62 1.40
C LEU A 51 19.24 -1.21 0.03
N ARG A 52 20.09 -0.95 -0.98
CA ARG A 52 19.64 -0.58 -2.33
C ARG A 52 18.75 -1.68 -2.97
N PRO A 53 19.13 -2.98 -2.95
CA PRO A 53 18.31 -4.04 -3.53
C PRO A 53 16.96 -4.18 -2.81
N LEU A 54 16.95 -4.00 -1.49
CA LEU A 54 15.74 -4.05 -0.68
C LEU A 54 14.77 -2.93 -1.06
N LEU A 55 15.28 -1.70 -1.26
CA LEU A 55 14.47 -0.57 -1.72
C LEU A 55 13.88 -0.79 -3.12
N GLN A 56 14.67 -1.31 -4.05
CA GLN A 56 14.24 -1.62 -5.42
C GLN A 56 13.14 -2.69 -5.43
N ALA A 57 13.36 -3.82 -4.76
CA ALA A 57 12.39 -4.89 -4.64
C ALA A 57 11.08 -4.42 -3.96
N PHE A 58 11.19 -3.56 -2.95
CA PHE A 58 10.02 -2.97 -2.31
C PHE A 58 9.23 -2.06 -3.27
N ALA A 59 9.90 -1.23 -4.06
CA ALA A 59 9.26 -0.38 -5.05
C ALA A 59 8.51 -1.20 -6.13
N GLU A 60 9.13 -2.27 -6.62
CA GLU A 60 8.53 -3.23 -7.56
C GLU A 60 7.27 -3.91 -6.99
N LYS A 61 7.34 -4.35 -5.73
CA LYS A 61 6.18 -4.93 -5.04
C LYS A 61 5.02 -3.94 -4.95
N MET A 62 5.31 -2.66 -4.69
CA MET A 62 4.29 -1.63 -4.53
C MET A 62 3.63 -1.22 -5.85
N MET A 63 4.36 -1.22 -6.98
CA MET A 63 3.75 -0.95 -8.30
C MET A 63 2.80 -2.08 -8.74
N VAL A 64 3.13 -3.34 -8.44
CA VAL A 64 2.24 -4.48 -8.72
C VAL A 64 0.96 -4.37 -7.89
N LYS A 65 1.07 -4.03 -6.60
CA LYS A 65 -0.09 -3.88 -5.71
C LYS A 65 -1.08 -2.80 -6.20
N LYS A 66 -0.59 -1.69 -6.76
CA LYS A 66 -1.44 -0.63 -7.34
C LYS A 66 -2.25 -1.13 -8.55
N LYS A 67 -1.64 -1.95 -9.42
CA LYS A 67 -2.31 -2.49 -10.62
C LYS A 67 -3.56 -3.31 -10.29
N TRP A 68 -3.53 -4.09 -9.21
CA TRP A 68 -4.70 -4.86 -8.74
C TRP A 68 -5.80 -4.00 -8.13
N GLN A 69 -5.45 -2.90 -7.46
CA GLN A 69 -6.43 -1.96 -6.91
C GLN A 69 -7.16 -1.20 -8.02
N SER A 70 -6.44 -0.76 -9.06
CA SER A 70 -7.01 -0.10 -10.24
C SER A 70 -7.91 -1.03 -11.07
N GLN A 71 -7.57 -2.32 -11.16
CA GLN A 71 -8.41 -3.31 -11.85
C GLN A 71 -9.72 -3.60 -11.09
N LYS A 72 -9.68 -3.62 -9.75
CA LYS A 72 -10.85 -3.86 -8.91
C LYS A 72 -11.91 -2.76 -9.02
N VAL A 73 -11.48 -1.50 -9.11
CA VAL A 73 -12.40 -0.35 -9.26
C VAL A 73 -13.04 -0.27 -10.65
N HIS A 74 -12.33 -0.68 -11.71
CA HIS A 74 -12.93 -0.73 -13.06
C HIS A 74 -13.94 -1.88 -13.20
N ASN A 75 -13.67 -3.05 -12.61
CA ASN A 75 -14.56 -4.21 -12.76
C ASN A 75 -15.81 -4.14 -11.87
N ALA A 76 -15.79 -3.35 -10.79
CA ALA A 76 -16.95 -3.14 -9.92
C ALA A 76 -18.06 -2.32 -10.62
N ASN A 77 -17.71 -1.46 -11.58
CA ASN A 77 -18.67 -0.63 -12.31
C ASN A 77 -19.32 -1.35 -13.50
N GLN A 78 -18.92 -2.59 -13.80
CA GLN A 78 -19.44 -3.37 -14.93
C GLN A 78 -20.54 -4.36 -14.53
N ILE A 79 -20.68 -4.69 -13.25
CA ILE A 79 -21.68 -5.65 -12.74
C ILE A 79 -23.05 -5.03 -12.41
N ASP A 80 -23.22 -3.71 -12.52
CA ASP A 80 -24.47 -2.99 -12.13
C ASP A 80 -25.27 -2.41 -13.32
N THR A 81 -25.06 -2.90 -14.55
CA THR A 81 -25.80 -2.38 -15.73
C THR A 81 -26.58 -3.44 -16.50
N GLN A 82 -26.68 -4.66 -15.99
CA GLN A 82 -27.48 -5.73 -16.61
C GLN A 82 -28.46 -6.35 -15.62
N ARG A 83 -29.35 -5.53 -15.06
CA ARG A 83 -30.68 -6.02 -14.68
C ARG A 83 -31.59 -5.79 -15.89
N PRO A 84 -31.92 -6.81 -16.71
CA PRO A 84 -32.99 -6.66 -17.68
C PRO A 84 -34.26 -6.36 -16.90
N SER A 85 -34.94 -5.27 -17.26
CA SER A 85 -36.27 -4.95 -16.77
C SER A 85 -37.25 -5.97 -17.35
N GLU A 86 -37.26 -7.18 -16.79
CA GLU A 86 -38.35 -8.12 -17.02
C GLU A 86 -39.57 -7.55 -16.30
N ASN A 87 -40.42 -6.92 -17.12
CA ASN A 87 -41.80 -6.61 -16.80
C ASN A 87 -42.49 -7.87 -16.29
N LEU A 88 -42.59 -8.02 -14.97
CA LEU A 88 -43.51 -8.99 -14.38
C LEU A 88 -44.91 -8.39 -14.48
N PRO A 89 -45.86 -8.98 -15.23
CA PRO A 89 -47.23 -8.51 -15.22
C PRO A 89 -47.78 -8.71 -13.81
N PHE A 90 -48.36 -7.64 -13.26
CA PHE A 90 -49.13 -7.65 -12.03
C PHE A 90 -50.22 -8.71 -12.15
N ALA A 91 -50.00 -9.88 -11.56
CA ALA A 91 -51.00 -10.93 -11.50
C ALA A 91 -52.15 -10.41 -10.63
N SER A 92 -53.19 -9.93 -11.31
CA SER A 92 -54.49 -9.63 -10.72
C SER A 92 -55.08 -10.96 -10.23
N CYS A 93 -54.99 -11.23 -8.93
CA CYS A 93 -55.77 -12.28 -8.29
C CYS A 93 -57.22 -11.80 -8.19
N GLU A 94 -57.96 -11.93 -9.28
CA GLU A 94 -59.42 -11.82 -9.27
C GLU A 94 -60.02 -13.07 -8.61
N GLY A 95 -61.05 -12.84 -7.80
CA GLY A 95 -61.66 -13.84 -6.93
C GLY A 95 -62.32 -15.02 -7.64
N ARG A 96 -62.58 -16.08 -6.86
CA ARG A 96 -63.59 -17.07 -7.19
C ARG A 96 -64.20 -17.69 -5.93
N ASP A 97 -65.49 -17.43 -5.82
CA ASP A 97 -66.57 -18.06 -5.07
C ASP A 97 -66.39 -19.54 -4.68
N SER A 98 -66.64 -19.87 -3.40
CA SER A 98 -67.58 -20.91 -2.91
C SER A 98 -67.63 -20.89 -1.38
#